data_AF-H1LGD4-F1
#
_entry.id   AF-H1LGD4-F1
#
_cell.length_a   1.000
_cell.length_b   1.000
_cell.length_c   1.000
_cell.angle_alpha   90.00
_cell.angle_beta   90.00
_cell.angle_gamma   90.00
#
_symmetry.space_group_name_H-M   'P 1'
#
loop_
_entity.id
_entity.type
_entity.pdbx_description
1 polymer ?
#
loop_
_entity_poly.entity_id
_entity_poly.type
_entity_poly.pdbx_seq_one_letter_code
_entity_poly.pdbx_strand_id
1 'polypeptide(L)'
;MIKGKIFQSLSGFYDVHADGKVYRTRARGNFRKRKITPLVGDDVEFQIEDGDKGYILRMLPRKNSLVRPPIANIDQAIVATAATQPEFSSNLLDRQLIALEISHIKPIIYFTKTDLLSTAQRDQLQTVAMGYQAIPYDVIFPEQAFDDSSLDELQTLLAGKENVIMGQTGAGKSTLLNHLAPELNLKTGEISAALNRGKHTTRKVALLQVGTGLIADTPGFSSYDTLDN
;
A
#
# COMPACT_ATOMS: atom_id res chain seq x y z
N MET A 1 -21.06 -20.92 4.42
CA MET A 1 -20.13 -19.89 4.93
C MET A 1 -19.39 -19.33 3.73
N ILE A 2 -19.32 -18.00 3.62
CA ILE A 2 -18.73 -17.33 2.46
C ILE A 2 -17.30 -16.96 2.82
N LYS A 3 -16.36 -17.17 1.89
CA LYS A 3 -14.99 -16.67 2.01
C LYS A 3 -14.89 -15.33 1.31
N GLY A 4 -14.19 -14.40 1.92
CA GLY A 4 -13.95 -13.09 1.32
C GLY A 4 -12.75 -12.40 1.94
N LYS A 5 -12.44 -11.21 1.44
CA LYS A 5 -11.32 -10.40 1.89
C LYS A 5 -11.83 -9.07 2.45
N ILE A 6 -11.27 -8.63 3.57
CA ILE A 6 -11.60 -7.32 4.15
C ILE A 6 -10.97 -6.23 3.28
N PHE A 7 -11.78 -5.44 2.58
CA PHE A 7 -11.31 -4.34 1.73
C PHE A 7 -11.27 -3.01 2.46
N GLN A 8 -12.08 -2.85 3.51
CA GLN A 8 -12.17 -1.60 4.24
C GLN A 8 -12.52 -1.85 5.70
N SER A 9 -11.94 -1.05 6.59
CA SER A 9 -12.29 -0.97 8.00
C SER A 9 -12.79 0.43 8.34
N LEU A 10 -13.98 0.53 8.95
CA LEU A 10 -14.60 1.80 9.33
C LEU A 10 -15.45 1.65 10.60
N SER A 11 -15.07 2.33 11.68
CA SER A 11 -15.86 2.42 12.92
C SER A 11 -16.31 1.05 13.48
N GLY A 12 -15.44 0.04 13.40
CA GLY A 12 -15.73 -1.32 13.89
C GLY A 12 -16.56 -2.19 12.93
N PHE A 13 -16.87 -1.67 11.74
CA PHE A 13 -17.36 -2.45 10.61
C PHE A 13 -16.21 -2.81 9.66
N TYR A 14 -16.38 -3.95 9.01
CA TYR A 14 -15.46 -4.47 8.00
C TYR A 14 -16.25 -4.77 6.74
N ASP A 15 -15.93 -4.07 5.65
CA ASP A 15 -16.55 -4.34 4.36
C ASP A 15 -15.75 -5.46 3.68
N VAL A 16 -16.39 -6.61 3.49
CA VAL A 16 -15.79 -7.85 2.97
C VAL A 16 -16.20 -8.02 1.51
N HIS A 17 -15.23 -8.16 0.62
CA HIS A 17 -15.46 -8.46 -0.78
C HIS A 17 -15.48 -9.99 -1.00
N ALA A 18 -16.54 -10.48 -1.63
CA ALA A 18 -16.69 -11.88 -2.03
C ALA A 18 -17.60 -11.97 -3.27
N ASP A 19 -17.24 -12.80 -4.24
CA ASP A 19 -18.04 -13.06 -5.45
C ASP A 19 -18.49 -11.78 -6.19
N GLY A 20 -17.61 -10.77 -6.27
CA GLY A 20 -17.89 -9.49 -6.92
C GLY A 20 -18.85 -8.56 -6.16
N LYS A 21 -19.17 -8.89 -4.90
CA LYS A 21 -20.07 -8.11 -4.04
C LYS A 21 -19.36 -7.68 -2.77
N VAL A 22 -19.78 -6.54 -2.24
CA VAL A 22 -19.30 -6.01 -0.96
C VAL A 22 -20.37 -6.25 0.11
N TYR A 23 -19.95 -6.84 1.21
CA TYR A 23 -20.80 -7.15 2.36
C TYR A 23 -20.32 -6.38 3.59
N ARG A 24 -21.20 -5.59 4.20
CA ARG A 24 -20.88 -4.93 5.46
C ARG A 24 -20.99 -5.92 6.61
N THR A 25 -19.89 -6.11 7.33
CA THR A 25 -19.82 -7.09 8.43
C THR A 25 -19.31 -6.48 9.74
N ARG A 26 -19.46 -7.23 10.82
CA ARG A 26 -18.82 -6.96 12.12
C ARG A 26 -18.05 -8.19 12.60
N ALA A 27 -16.98 -7.96 13.34
CA ALA A 27 -16.32 -9.04 14.08
C ALA A 27 -17.21 -9.54 15.21
N ARG A 28 -17.30 -10.86 15.41
CA ARG A 28 -18.02 -11.43 16.56
C ARG A 28 -17.34 -11.03 17.87
N GLY A 29 -18.13 -10.86 18.93
CA GLY A 29 -17.64 -10.40 20.24
C GLY A 29 -16.56 -11.28 20.87
N ASN A 30 -16.47 -12.56 20.49
CA ASN A 30 -15.41 -13.47 20.93
C ASN A 30 -14.01 -13.07 20.42
N PHE A 31 -13.91 -12.31 19.32
CA PHE A 31 -12.62 -11.83 18.81
C PHE A 31 -11.94 -10.90 19.82
N ARG A 32 -12.71 -10.02 20.47
CA ARG A 32 -12.20 -9.15 21.55
C ARG A 32 -11.63 -9.96 22.72
N LYS A 33 -12.33 -11.03 23.15
CA LYS A 33 -11.86 -11.93 24.22
C LYS A 33 -10.56 -12.64 23.86
N ARG A 34 -10.38 -12.97 22.58
CA ARG A 34 -9.18 -13.64 22.04
C ARG A 34 -8.09 -12.66 21.59
N LYS A 35 -8.28 -11.35 21.78
CA LYS A 35 -7.40 -10.28 21.28
C LYS A 35 -7.11 -10.37 19.77
N ILE A 36 -8.10 -10.82 19.00
CA ILE A 36 -8.01 -10.88 17.53
C ILE A 36 -8.60 -9.58 16.98
N THR A 37 -7.78 -8.83 16.25
CA THR A 37 -8.20 -7.61 15.55
C THR A 37 -8.16 -7.88 14.04
N PRO A 38 -9.32 -7.92 13.36
CA PRO A 38 -9.35 -7.96 11.90
C PRO A 38 -8.73 -6.71 11.30
N LEU A 39 -7.95 -6.91 10.25
CA LEU A 39 -7.24 -5.91 9.49
C LEU A 39 -7.76 -5.87 8.06
N VAL A 40 -7.54 -4.76 7.36
CA VAL A 40 -7.70 -4.73 5.90
C VAL A 40 -6.72 -5.73 5.27
N GLY A 41 -7.11 -6.38 4.19
CA GLY A 41 -6.35 -7.43 3.51
C GLY A 41 -6.51 -8.85 4.11
N ASP A 42 -7.06 -8.97 5.32
CA ASP A 42 -7.36 -10.28 5.91
C ASP A 42 -8.37 -11.06 5.07
N ASP A 43 -8.07 -12.34 4.87
CA ASP A 43 -9.01 -13.32 4.34
C ASP A 43 -9.85 -13.90 5.49
N VAL A 44 -11.16 -13.95 5.30
CA VAL A 44 -12.12 -14.27 6.36
C VAL A 44 -13.22 -15.21 5.88
N GLU A 45 -13.78 -15.95 6.82
CA GLU A 45 -15.07 -16.61 6.66
C GLU A 45 -16.14 -15.81 7.38
N PHE A 46 -17.22 -15.50 6.67
CA PHE A 46 -18.33 -14.72 7.19
C PHE A 46 -19.68 -15.33 6.81
N GLN A 47 -20.72 -14.84 7.47
CA GLN A 47 -22.12 -15.12 7.14
C GLN A 47 -22.90 -13.82 7.03
N ILE A 48 -24.01 -13.87 6.30
CA ILE A 48 -24.97 -12.79 6.16
C ILE A 48 -26.26 -13.29 6.80
N GLU A 49 -26.82 -12.50 7.71
CA GLU A 49 -28.16 -12.71 8.27
C GLU A 49 -29.15 -11.72 7.64
N ASP A 50 -30.44 -12.02 7.75
CA ASP A 50 -31.51 -11.15 7.26
C ASP A 50 -31.38 -9.73 7.85
N GLY A 51 -31.60 -8.70 7.01
CA GLY A 51 -31.56 -7.30 7.42
C GLY A 51 -30.16 -6.66 7.47
N ASP A 52 -29.30 -6.94 6.48
CA ASP A 52 -27.98 -6.32 6.25
C ASP A 52 -26.93 -6.54 7.36
N LYS A 53 -27.07 -7.58 8.17
CA LYS A 53 -26.13 -7.88 9.26
C LYS A 53 -25.20 -9.04 8.89
N GLY A 54 -23.99 -8.70 8.46
CA GLY A 54 -22.91 -9.68 8.27
C GLY A 54 -22.05 -9.86 9.52
N TYR A 55 -21.57 -11.08 9.77
CA TYR A 55 -20.62 -11.37 10.85
C TYR A 55 -19.41 -12.16 10.36
N ILE A 56 -18.22 -11.67 10.71
CA ILE A 56 -16.98 -12.42 10.54
C ILE A 56 -16.93 -13.52 11.59
N LEU A 57 -16.90 -14.76 11.13
CA LEU A 57 -16.89 -15.95 11.96
C LEU A 57 -15.47 -16.39 12.30
N ARG A 58 -14.57 -16.29 11.32
CA ARG A 58 -13.19 -16.79 11.43
C ARG A 58 -12.24 -15.96 10.57
N MET A 59 -11.06 -15.70 11.12
CA MET A 59 -9.90 -15.19 10.38
C MET A 59 -9.14 -16.37 9.79
N LEU A 60 -8.79 -16.28 8.50
CA LEU A 60 -7.86 -17.23 7.89
C LEU A 60 -6.41 -16.84 8.23
N PRO A 61 -5.44 -17.77 8.13
CA PRO A 61 -4.04 -17.48 8.41
C PRO A 61 -3.49 -16.34 7.55
N ARG A 62 -2.67 -15.47 8.14
CA ARG A 62 -1.99 -14.39 7.42
C ARG A 62 -0.67 -14.88 6.83
N LYS A 63 -0.32 -14.45 5.62
CA LYS A 63 1.04 -14.59 5.07
C LYS A 63 2.01 -13.57 5.69
N ASN A 64 1.51 -12.37 5.99
CA ASN A 64 2.23 -11.30 6.68
C ASN A 64 1.26 -10.25 7.23
N SER A 65 1.77 -9.28 8.00
CA SER A 65 1.03 -8.09 8.39
C SER A 65 1.95 -6.94 8.80
N LEU A 66 1.50 -5.72 8.54
CA LEU A 66 2.12 -4.49 9.01
C LEU A 66 1.38 -3.96 10.24
N VAL A 67 2.12 -3.38 11.18
CA VAL A 67 1.56 -2.73 12.38
C VAL A 67 1.06 -1.33 12.06
N ARG A 68 1.83 -0.59 11.26
CA ARG A 68 1.53 0.75 10.81
C ARG A 68 1.89 0.84 9.34
N PRO A 69 0.92 1.02 8.44
CA PRO A 69 -0.52 0.92 8.66
C PRO A 69 -0.94 -0.51 9.04
N PRO A 70 -2.04 -0.67 9.80
CA PRO A 70 -2.50 -1.98 10.23
C PRO A 70 -3.20 -2.71 9.07
N ILE A 71 -2.42 -3.45 8.28
CA ILE A 71 -2.87 -4.18 7.09
C ILE A 71 -2.22 -5.56 7.03
N ALA A 72 -2.91 -6.54 6.44
CA ALA A 72 -2.45 -7.92 6.33
C ALA A 72 -2.38 -8.38 4.87
N ASN A 73 -1.65 -9.48 4.65
CA ASN A 73 -1.60 -10.18 3.37
C ASN A 73 -1.18 -9.31 2.19
N ILE A 74 -0.10 -8.55 2.35
CA ILE A 74 0.47 -7.71 1.29
C ILE A 74 1.49 -8.54 0.50
N ASP A 75 1.41 -8.52 -0.83
CA ASP A 75 2.41 -9.14 -1.69
C ASP A 75 3.64 -8.25 -1.84
N GLN A 76 3.41 -6.96 -2.12
CA GLN A 76 4.48 -6.05 -2.52
C GLN A 76 4.37 -4.67 -1.89
N ALA A 77 5.50 -3.97 -1.81
CA ALA A 77 5.55 -2.58 -1.40
C ALA A 77 6.28 -1.74 -2.43
N ILE A 78 5.60 -0.72 -2.93
CA ILE A 78 6.17 0.31 -3.80
C ILE A 78 6.90 1.31 -2.89
N VAL A 79 8.22 1.27 -2.91
CA VAL A 79 9.09 2.20 -2.18
C VAL A 79 9.35 3.40 -3.09
N ALA A 80 8.47 4.39 -3.02
CA ALA A 80 8.63 5.63 -3.77
C ALA A 80 9.73 6.48 -3.13
N THR A 81 10.84 6.67 -3.85
CA THR A 81 11.98 7.45 -3.39
C THR A 81 12.17 8.65 -4.31
N ALA A 82 12.30 9.85 -3.74
CA ALA A 82 12.59 11.03 -4.55
C ALA A 82 14.04 10.98 -5.02
N ALA A 83 14.27 11.22 -6.31
CA ALA A 83 15.60 11.33 -6.88
C ALA A 83 16.32 12.61 -6.44
N THR A 84 15.59 13.64 -6.00
CA THR A 84 16.16 14.97 -5.72
C THR A 84 15.67 15.59 -4.43
N GLN A 85 14.42 16.03 -4.36
CA GLN A 85 13.86 16.74 -3.21
C GLN A 85 12.64 16.00 -2.67
N PRO A 86 12.63 15.49 -1.43
CA PRO A 86 13.75 15.45 -0.46
C PRO A 86 14.98 14.70 -1.00
N GLU A 87 16.15 15.02 -0.43
CA GLU A 87 17.44 14.43 -0.83
C GLU A 87 17.37 12.90 -0.81
N PHE A 88 17.87 12.28 -1.87
CA PHE A 88 17.97 10.83 -1.95
C PHE A 88 18.92 10.32 -0.86
N SER A 89 18.46 9.32 -0.10
CA SER A 89 19.26 8.66 0.93
C SER A 89 19.21 7.15 0.71
N SER A 90 20.35 6.58 0.30
CA SER A 90 20.50 5.12 0.20
C SER A 90 20.30 4.45 1.55
N ASN A 91 20.80 5.05 2.64
CA ASN A 91 20.61 4.51 3.98
C ASN A 91 19.13 4.39 4.38
N LEU A 92 18.31 5.39 4.03
CA LEU A 92 16.87 5.32 4.28
C LEU A 92 16.21 4.22 3.44
N LEU A 93 16.57 4.15 2.16
CA LEU A 93 16.08 3.12 1.25
C LEU A 93 16.44 1.71 1.75
N ASP A 94 17.70 1.48 2.11
CA ASP A 94 18.18 0.19 2.63
C ASP A 94 17.41 -0.24 3.88
N ARG A 95 17.18 0.67 4.82
CA ARG A 95 16.37 0.39 6.03
C ARG A 95 14.93 -0.01 5.68
N GLN A 96 14.34 0.62 4.67
CA GLN A 96 13.01 0.28 4.16
C GLN A 96 12.99 -1.05 3.41
N LEU A 97 14.06 -1.41 2.71
CA LEU A 97 14.16 -2.72 2.04
C LEU A 97 14.31 -3.85 3.06
N ILE A 98 15.20 -3.70 4.05
CA ILE A 98 15.40 -4.68 5.14
C ILE A 98 14.09 -4.93 5.90
N ALA A 99 13.36 -3.85 6.19
CA ALA A 99 12.04 -3.87 6.78
C ALA A 99 11.02 -4.74 6.06
N LEU A 100 10.96 -4.59 4.75
CA LEU A 100 10.03 -5.31 3.88
C LEU A 100 10.41 -6.79 3.78
N GLU A 101 11.71 -7.09 3.69
CA GLU A 101 12.23 -8.46 3.72
C GLU A 101 11.89 -9.18 5.03
N ILE A 102 12.09 -8.53 6.18
CA ILE A 102 11.68 -9.07 7.50
C ILE A 102 10.17 -9.34 7.55
N SER A 103 9.39 -8.49 6.88
CA SER A 103 7.94 -8.60 6.83
C SER A 103 7.44 -9.57 5.75
N HIS A 104 8.33 -10.21 5.00
CA HIS A 104 7.99 -11.06 3.86
C HIS A 104 7.11 -10.34 2.82
N ILE A 105 7.46 -9.10 2.49
CA ILE A 105 6.81 -8.27 1.47
C ILE A 105 7.84 -7.92 0.41
N LYS A 106 7.55 -8.21 -0.87
CA LYS A 106 8.50 -7.95 -1.96
C LYS A 106 8.60 -6.45 -2.25
N PRO A 107 9.77 -5.81 -2.16
CA PRO A 107 9.92 -4.40 -2.52
C PRO A 107 9.93 -4.19 -4.05
N ILE A 108 9.37 -3.06 -4.48
CA ILE A 108 9.54 -2.47 -5.81
C ILE A 108 10.05 -1.05 -5.57
N ILE A 109 11.22 -0.71 -6.09
CA ILE A 109 11.81 0.62 -5.94
C ILE A 109 11.34 1.47 -7.11
N TYR A 110 10.71 2.61 -6.82
CA TYR A 110 10.29 3.56 -7.85
C TYR A 110 10.90 4.94 -7.56
N PHE A 111 11.75 5.42 -8.47
CA PHE A 111 12.32 6.76 -8.37
C PHE A 111 11.34 7.80 -8.91
N THR A 112 10.95 8.74 -8.07
CA THR A 112 10.12 9.89 -8.43
C THR A 112 10.97 11.14 -8.64
N LYS A 113 10.40 12.16 -9.28
CA LYS A 113 11.02 13.48 -9.48
C LYS A 113 12.32 13.43 -10.29
N THR A 114 12.42 12.48 -11.22
CA THR A 114 13.57 12.32 -12.13
C THR A 114 13.67 13.46 -13.15
N ASP A 115 12.57 14.20 -13.35
CA ASP A 115 12.48 15.43 -14.15
C ASP A 115 13.30 16.60 -13.57
N LEU A 116 13.60 16.57 -12.27
CA LEU A 116 14.37 17.62 -11.58
C LEU A 116 15.89 17.37 -11.59
N LEU A 117 16.35 16.26 -12.18
CA LEU A 117 17.76 15.90 -12.22
C LEU A 117 18.50 16.68 -13.32
N SER A 118 19.65 17.26 -12.97
CA SER A 118 20.66 17.58 -13.98
C SER A 118 21.28 16.30 -14.55
N THR A 119 21.91 16.39 -15.72
CA THR A 119 22.59 15.25 -16.36
C THR A 119 23.60 14.57 -15.41
N ALA A 120 24.43 15.36 -14.72
CA ALA A 120 25.40 14.81 -13.77
C ALA A 120 24.75 14.09 -12.57
N GLN A 121 23.63 14.61 -12.05
CA GLN A 121 22.90 13.95 -10.95
C GLN A 121 22.22 12.66 -11.42
N ARG A 122 21.72 12.64 -12.65
CA ARG A 122 21.13 11.44 -13.27
C ARG A 122 22.17 10.34 -13.41
N ASP A 123 23.35 10.63 -13.95
CA ASP A 123 24.42 9.62 -14.13
C ASP A 123 24.83 8.99 -12.79
N GLN A 124 24.94 9.81 -11.73
CA GLN A 124 25.26 9.33 -10.40
C GLN A 124 24.15 8.42 -9.83
N LEU A 125 22.88 8.83 -9.93
CA LEU A 125 21.76 8.04 -9.41
C LEU A 125 21.49 6.79 -10.25
N GLN A 126 21.75 6.82 -11.55
CA GLN A 126 21.64 5.64 -12.40
C GLN A 126 22.59 4.54 -11.94
N THR A 127 23.82 4.90 -11.56
CA THR A 127 24.78 3.95 -10.98
C THR A 127 24.23 3.32 -9.69
N VAL A 128 23.57 4.12 -8.85
CA VAL A 128 22.92 3.63 -7.62
C VAL A 128 21.75 2.70 -7.94
N ALA A 129 20.88 3.08 -8.88
CA ALA A 129 19.74 2.27 -9.31
C ALA A 129 20.19 0.92 -9.87
N MET A 130 21.24 0.90 -10.70
CA MET A 130 21.85 -0.33 -11.20
C MET A 130 22.41 -1.21 -10.07
N GLY A 131 22.97 -0.61 -9.02
CA GLY A 131 23.40 -1.34 -7.83
C GLY A 131 22.24 -2.07 -7.14
N TYR A 132 21.09 -1.41 -7.01
CA TYR A 132 19.89 -2.06 -6.48
C TYR A 132 19.28 -3.09 -7.42
N GLN A 133 19.43 -2.97 -8.74
CA GLN A 133 18.99 -3.97 -9.73
C GLN A 133 19.87 -5.23 -9.78
N ALA A 134 21.15 -5.11 -9.40
CA ALA A 134 22.06 -6.24 -9.29
C ALA A 134 21.69 -7.16 -8.10
N ILE A 135 21.02 -6.60 -7.09
CA ILE A 135 20.24 -7.33 -6.10
C ILE A 135 18.87 -7.53 -6.77
N PRO A 136 18.23 -8.71 -6.74
CA PRO A 136 17.04 -9.00 -7.57
C PRO A 136 15.74 -8.26 -7.14
N TYR A 137 15.83 -6.95 -6.92
CA TYR A 137 14.74 -6.02 -6.73
C TYR A 137 14.26 -5.50 -8.07
N ASP A 138 12.95 -5.30 -8.17
CA ASP A 138 12.36 -4.55 -9.28
C ASP A 138 12.68 -3.07 -9.04
N VAL A 139 13.35 -2.41 -9.99
CA VAL A 139 13.75 -1.00 -9.89
C VAL A 139 13.32 -0.25 -11.13
N ILE A 140 12.45 0.73 -10.93
CA ILE A 140 11.94 1.61 -11.99
C ILE A 140 12.59 2.98 -11.80
N PHE A 141 13.43 3.36 -12.75
CA PHE A 141 14.11 4.66 -12.82
C PHE A 141 13.68 5.39 -14.11
N PRO A 142 12.57 6.16 -14.08
CA PRO A 142 11.98 6.75 -15.28
C PRO A 142 12.91 7.75 -15.98
N GLU A 143 12.89 7.76 -17.32
CA GLU A 143 13.62 8.76 -18.09
C GLU A 143 12.96 10.13 -17.93
N GLN A 144 11.64 10.17 -18.03
CA GLN A 144 10.84 11.34 -17.66
C GLN A 144 9.94 10.95 -16.49
N ALA A 145 9.73 11.86 -15.54
CA ALA A 145 8.93 11.53 -14.37
C ALA A 145 7.52 11.11 -14.78
N PHE A 146 7.15 9.89 -14.41
CA PHE A 146 5.84 9.29 -14.71
C PHE A 146 5.55 9.12 -16.21
N ASP A 147 6.58 8.83 -17.01
CA ASP A 147 6.39 8.44 -18.41
C ASP A 147 5.58 7.15 -18.56
N ASP A 148 4.85 7.01 -19.67
CA ASP A 148 3.94 5.88 -19.91
C ASP A 148 4.65 4.53 -19.77
N SER A 149 5.90 4.41 -20.23
CA SER A 149 6.65 3.16 -20.15
C SER A 149 6.94 2.72 -18.72
N SER A 150 7.30 3.66 -17.85
CA SER A 150 7.55 3.41 -16.43
C SER A 150 6.28 3.09 -15.64
N LEU A 151 5.15 3.71 -16.02
CA LEU A 151 3.85 3.45 -15.42
C LEU A 151 3.31 2.08 -15.86
N ASP A 152 3.45 1.72 -17.13
CA ASP A 152 3.05 0.42 -17.68
C ASP A 152 3.86 -0.73 -17.06
N GLU A 153 5.18 -0.54 -16.89
CA GLU A 153 6.04 -1.49 -16.18
C GLU A 153 5.54 -1.69 -14.74
N LEU A 154 5.28 -0.60 -14.02
CA LEU A 154 4.75 -0.69 -12.65
C LEU A 154 3.38 -1.39 -12.63
N GLN A 155 2.43 -1.00 -13.49
CA GLN A 155 1.12 -1.63 -13.57
C GLN A 155 1.20 -3.15 -13.83
N THR A 156 2.13 -3.56 -14.69
CA THR A 156 2.40 -4.98 -14.96
C THR A 156 2.87 -5.71 -13.70
N LEU A 157 3.75 -5.10 -12.90
CA LEU A 157 4.19 -5.67 -11.63
C LEU A 157 3.06 -5.78 -10.62
N LEU A 158 2.16 -4.77 -10.54
CA LEU A 158 1.07 -4.72 -9.56
C LEU A 158 -0.11 -5.65 -9.89
N ALA A 159 -0.21 -6.12 -11.14
CA ALA A 159 -1.35 -6.86 -11.64
C ALA A 159 -1.69 -8.10 -10.79
N GLY A 160 -2.93 -8.18 -10.31
CA GLY A 160 -3.45 -9.31 -9.53
C GLY A 160 -2.85 -9.46 -8.12
N LYS A 161 -2.14 -8.45 -7.60
CA LYS A 161 -1.46 -8.50 -6.30
C LYS A 161 -1.97 -7.44 -5.33
N GLU A 162 -1.73 -7.67 -4.04
CA GLU A 162 -1.98 -6.70 -2.97
C GLU A 162 -0.73 -5.89 -2.66
N ASN A 163 -0.82 -4.58 -2.85
CA ASN A 163 0.32 -3.69 -2.78
C ASN A 163 0.12 -2.63 -1.68
N VAL A 164 1.22 -2.10 -1.16
CA VAL A 164 1.24 -0.88 -0.35
C VAL A 164 2.20 0.12 -0.98
N ILE A 165 1.91 1.42 -0.88
CA ILE A 165 2.86 2.47 -1.29
C ILE A 165 3.47 3.13 -0.06
N MET A 166 4.79 3.26 -0.06
CA MET A 166 5.56 3.81 1.05
C MET A 166 6.73 4.66 0.57
N GLY A 167 7.39 5.32 1.52
CA GLY A 167 8.49 6.26 1.25
C GLY A 167 8.33 7.55 2.04
N GLN A 168 9.37 8.37 2.07
CA GLN A 168 9.40 9.60 2.88
C GLN A 168 8.30 10.60 2.50
N THR A 169 7.96 11.49 3.44
CA THR A 169 7.09 12.64 3.13
C THR A 169 7.70 13.46 1.99
N GLY A 170 6.89 13.87 1.01
CA GLY A 170 7.39 14.58 -0.16
C GLY A 170 8.02 13.70 -1.24
N ALA A 171 8.16 12.38 -1.04
CA ALA A 171 8.75 11.46 -2.02
C ALA A 171 7.90 11.19 -3.29
N GLY A 172 6.84 11.94 -3.54
CA GLY A 172 6.02 11.80 -4.75
C GLY A 172 4.99 10.66 -4.75
N LYS A 173 4.77 9.95 -3.63
CA LYS A 173 3.78 8.87 -3.51
C LYS A 173 2.39 9.24 -4.07
N SER A 174 1.86 10.41 -3.69
CA SER A 174 0.49 10.84 -4.05
C SER A 174 0.37 11.15 -5.53
N THR A 175 1.41 11.76 -6.09
CA THR A 175 1.53 12.01 -7.52
C THR A 175 1.58 10.67 -8.27
N LEU A 176 2.42 9.72 -7.83
CA LEU A 176 2.49 8.39 -8.42
C LEU A 176 1.13 7.68 -8.43
N LEU A 177 0.42 7.68 -7.29
CA LEU A 177 -0.89 7.05 -7.18
C LEU A 177 -1.93 7.69 -8.10
N ASN A 178 -1.90 9.02 -8.26
CA ASN A 178 -2.77 9.73 -9.20
C ASN A 178 -2.48 9.41 -10.67
N HIS A 179 -1.22 9.11 -11.02
CA HIS A 179 -0.88 8.66 -12.37
C HIS A 179 -1.34 7.21 -12.60
N LEU A 180 -1.24 6.35 -11.60
CA LEU A 180 -1.65 4.95 -11.70
C LEU A 180 -3.18 4.75 -11.69
N ALA A 181 -3.90 5.63 -11.00
CA ALA A 181 -5.34 5.54 -10.81
C ALA A 181 -5.98 6.94 -10.89
N PRO A 182 -5.97 7.58 -12.07
CA PRO A 182 -6.42 8.96 -12.26
C PRO A 182 -7.91 9.15 -11.90
N GLU A 183 -8.72 8.10 -12.03
CA GLU A 183 -10.14 8.09 -11.66
C GLU A 183 -10.38 8.37 -10.18
N LEU A 184 -9.40 8.10 -9.31
CA LEU A 184 -9.51 8.30 -7.88
C LEU A 184 -9.48 9.78 -7.47
N ASN A 185 -9.01 10.68 -8.35
CA ASN A 185 -8.98 12.14 -8.15
C ASN A 185 -8.44 12.55 -6.75
N LEU A 186 -7.36 11.91 -6.29
CA LEU A 186 -6.82 12.18 -4.96
C LEU A 186 -6.17 13.57 -4.97
N LYS A 187 -6.41 14.39 -3.94
CA LYS A 187 -5.69 15.65 -3.81
C LYS A 187 -4.20 15.37 -3.60
N THR A 188 -3.35 15.99 -4.42
CA THR A 188 -1.88 15.87 -4.30
C THR A 188 -1.43 16.34 -2.91
N GLY A 189 -0.64 15.52 -2.21
CA GLY A 189 -0.24 15.76 -0.82
C GLY A 189 -1.12 15.08 0.22
N GLU A 190 -2.24 14.47 -0.19
CA GLU A 190 -3.20 13.79 0.69
C GLU A 190 -3.23 12.26 0.49
N ILE A 191 -2.08 11.58 0.39
CA ILE A 191 -2.06 10.12 0.70
C ILE A 191 -2.43 9.86 2.18
N SER A 192 -2.71 10.91 2.96
CA SER A 192 -3.33 10.78 4.28
C SER A 192 -4.75 11.26 4.45
N ALA A 193 -5.46 11.66 3.40
CA ALA A 193 -6.79 12.21 3.57
C ALA A 193 -7.79 11.95 2.44
N ALA A 194 -7.44 11.19 1.40
CA ALA A 194 -8.26 11.10 0.20
C ALA A 194 -9.58 10.29 0.31
N LEU A 195 -10.00 9.93 1.53
CA LEU A 195 -11.36 9.45 1.83
C LEU A 195 -12.08 10.28 2.91
N ASN A 196 -11.54 11.44 3.30
CA ASN A 196 -12.20 12.37 4.21
C ASN A 196 -13.30 13.18 3.51
N ARG A 197 -14.52 12.66 3.54
CA ARG A 197 -15.71 13.53 3.55
C ARG A 197 -16.62 13.16 4.72
N GLY A 198 -16.30 13.73 5.89
CA GLY A 198 -17.14 13.70 7.08
C GLY A 198 -16.48 14.39 8.27
N LYS A 199 -17.15 15.38 8.87
CA LYS A 199 -16.67 16.32 9.92
C LYS A 199 -16.41 15.68 11.30
N HIS A 200 -16.21 14.36 11.36
CA HIS A 200 -15.77 13.61 12.55
C HIS A 200 -14.85 12.48 12.07
N THR A 201 -13.53 12.71 12.14
CA THR A 201 -12.48 11.99 11.39
C THR A 201 -12.25 10.56 11.91
N THR A 202 -12.85 9.57 11.26
CA THR A 202 -12.48 8.16 11.48
C THR A 202 -11.40 7.78 10.47
N ARG A 203 -10.23 7.30 10.93
CA ARG A 203 -9.16 6.80 10.04
C ARG A 203 -9.68 5.59 9.26
N LYS A 204 -10.00 5.78 7.99
CA LYS A 204 -10.38 4.72 7.05
C LYS A 204 -9.10 4.12 6.46
N VAL A 205 -8.94 2.82 6.58
CA VAL A 205 -7.97 2.04 5.80
C VAL A 205 -8.77 1.31 4.72
N ALA A 206 -8.33 1.38 3.48
CA ALA A 206 -9.01 0.74 2.36
C ALA A 206 -8.00 0.22 1.31
N LEU A 207 -8.40 -0.81 0.56
CA LEU A 207 -7.74 -1.21 -0.68
C LEU A 207 -8.40 -0.47 -1.85
N LEU A 208 -7.58 0.23 -2.63
CA LEU A 208 -7.94 0.90 -3.87
C LEU A 208 -7.65 -0.03 -5.04
N GLN A 209 -8.56 -0.11 -6.00
CA GLN A 209 -8.31 -0.84 -7.24
C GLN A 209 -7.38 -0.01 -8.14
N VAL A 210 -6.34 -0.63 -8.67
CA VAL A 210 -5.40 -0.03 -9.63
C VAL A 210 -5.13 -1.05 -10.73
N GLY A 211 -5.71 -0.85 -11.92
CA GLY A 211 -5.76 -1.89 -12.95
C GLY A 211 -6.41 -3.17 -12.40
N THR A 212 -5.69 -4.29 -12.44
CA THR A 212 -6.12 -5.57 -11.83
C THR A 212 -5.53 -5.81 -10.43
N GLY A 213 -4.68 -4.92 -9.93
CA GLY A 213 -4.08 -4.97 -8.60
C GLY A 213 -4.84 -4.15 -7.55
N LEU A 214 -4.43 -4.29 -6.30
CA LEU A 214 -4.92 -3.49 -5.18
C LEU A 214 -3.78 -2.69 -4.56
N ILE A 215 -4.02 -1.42 -4.22
CA ILE A 215 -3.09 -0.60 -3.44
C ILE A 215 -3.77 -0.16 -2.15
N ALA A 216 -3.14 -0.44 -1.02
CA ALA A 216 -3.58 0.04 0.27
C ALA A 216 -3.45 1.57 0.38
N ASP A 217 -4.57 2.26 0.57
CA ASP A 217 -4.61 3.66 0.95
C ASP A 217 -4.44 3.77 2.45
N THR A 218 -3.28 4.26 2.86
CA THR A 218 -2.89 4.29 4.26
C THR A 218 -2.35 5.64 4.64
N PRO A 219 -3.20 6.46 5.30
CA PRO A 219 -2.79 7.74 5.80
C PRO A 219 -1.55 7.75 6.68
N GLY A 220 -0.55 8.52 6.28
CA GLY A 220 0.62 8.81 7.09
C GLY A 220 1.67 7.70 7.09
N PHE A 221 1.67 6.79 6.12
CA PHE A 221 2.79 5.87 5.92
C PHE A 221 3.96 6.60 5.23
N SER A 222 4.61 7.46 6.00
CA SER A 222 5.73 8.31 5.59
C SER A 222 7.09 7.79 6.03
N SER A 223 7.16 6.86 6.98
CA SER A 223 8.40 6.18 7.35
C SER A 223 8.06 4.89 8.08
N TYR A 224 8.65 3.79 7.65
CA TYR A 224 8.67 2.55 8.42
C TYR A 224 10.00 2.55 9.18
N ASP A 225 9.95 2.82 10.48
CA ASP A 225 11.09 2.61 11.37
C ASP A 225 10.97 1.22 11.98
N THR A 226 11.91 0.35 11.63
CA THR A 226 12.02 -1.05 12.08
C THR A 226 12.56 -1.23 13.49
N LEU A 227 12.93 -0.15 14.18
CA LEU A 227 13.72 -0.24 15.40
C LEU A 227 12.92 -0.07 16.70
N ASP A 228 11.61 0.12 16.61
CA ASP A 228 10.74 0.14 17.78
C ASP A 228 10.31 -1.30 18.12
N ASN A 229 11.25 -2.07 18.69
CA ASN A 229 10.95 -3.23 19.53
C ASN A 229 10.57 -2.76 20.95
#